data_AF-A0A258D089-F1
#
_entry.id   AF-A0A258D089-F1
#
_cell.length_a   1.000
_cell.length_b   1.000
_cell.length_c   1.000
_cell.angle_alpha   90.00
_cell.angle_beta   90.00
_cell.angle_gamma   90.00
#
_symmetry.space_group_name_H-M   'P 1'
#
loop_
_entity.id
_entity.type
_entity.pdbx_description
1 polymer ?
#
loop_
_entity_poly.entity_id
_entity_poly.type
_entity_poly.pdbx_seq_one_letter_code
_entity_poly.pdbx_strand_id
1 'polypeptide(L)' 'MDVPDLDQGIDPDLLAQAERLGISVVGMSETRLRLHLQKVDPAGGEERARRWAEENAEAIREHNERIAQRGLISDHFRRW' A
#
# COMPACT_ATOMS: atom_id res chain seq x y z
N MET A 1 -6.17 -32.81 5.03
CA MET A 1 -6.53 -31.70 5.91
C MET A 1 -6.34 -30.45 5.06
N ASP A 2 -7.44 -29.87 4.62
CA ASP A 2 -7.48 -28.75 3.66
C ASP A 2 -7.10 -27.48 4.43
N VAL A 3 -5.99 -26.84 4.06
CA VAL A 3 -5.61 -25.52 4.60
C VAL A 3 -6.55 -24.50 3.96
N PRO A 4 -7.35 -23.75 4.73
CA PRO A 4 -8.36 -22.87 4.15
C PRO A 4 -7.69 -21.79 3.30
N ASP A 5 -8.20 -21.66 2.08
CA ASP A 5 -7.88 -20.75 0.96
C ASP A 5 -8.06 -19.25 1.30
N LEU A 6 -7.71 -18.81 2.52
CA LEU A 6 -7.99 -17.47 3.05
C LEU A 6 -6.93 -16.42 2.64
N ASP A 7 -5.73 -16.86 2.25
CA ASP A 7 -4.57 -15.98 2.01
C ASP A 7 -4.40 -15.54 0.56
N GLN A 8 -5.16 -16.08 -0.39
CA GLN A 8 -4.85 -15.88 -1.83
C GLN A 8 -5.15 -14.45 -2.35
N GLY A 9 -5.69 -13.57 -1.49
CA GLY A 9 -5.99 -12.17 -1.82
C GLY A 9 -5.63 -11.15 -0.74
N ILE A 10 -4.86 -11.55 0.29
CA ILE A 10 -4.35 -10.62 1.30
C ILE A 10 -2.89 -10.33 1.00
N ASP A 11 -2.55 -9.05 0.95
CA ASP A 11 -1.18 -8.55 0.83
C ASP A 11 -0.24 -9.26 1.83
N PRO A 12 0.82 -9.92 1.34
CA PRO A 12 1.72 -10.72 2.17
C PRO A 12 2.47 -9.88 3.22
N ASP A 13 2.73 -8.60 2.97
CA ASP A 13 3.34 -7.73 3.98
C ASP A 13 2.37 -7.46 5.15
N LEU A 14 1.04 -7.48 4.92
CA LEU A 14 0.06 -7.36 6.00
C LEU A 14 0.00 -8.63 6.85
N LEU A 15 0.10 -9.80 6.22
CA LEU A 15 0.16 -11.09 6.92
C LEU A 15 1.41 -11.18 7.79
N ALA A 16 2.57 -10.83 7.22
CA ALA A 16 3.84 -10.79 7.96
C ALA A 16 3.77 -9.81 9.14
N GLN A 17 3.18 -8.62 8.94
CA GLN A 17 2.98 -7.66 10.02
C GLN A 17 2.07 -8.22 11.12
N ALA A 18 0.96 -8.85 10.75
CA ALA A 18 0.03 -9.47 11.70
C ALA A 18 0.68 -10.61 12.49
N GLU A 19 1.47 -11.46 11.83
CA GLU A 19 2.20 -12.56 12.46
C GLU A 19 3.18 -12.03 13.52
N ARG A 20 4.00 -11.02 13.19
CA ARG A 20 4.93 -10.41 14.15
C ARG A 20 4.22 -9.83 15.38
N LEU A 21 3.00 -9.34 15.21
CA LEU A 21 2.19 -8.73 16.27
C LEU A 21 1.29 -9.75 16.98
N GLY A 22 1.28 -11.02 16.57
CA GLY A 22 0.42 -12.06 17.13
C GLY A 22 -1.08 -11.83 16.88
N ILE A 23 -1.43 -11.11 15.82
CA ILE A 23 -2.81 -10.77 15.46
C ILE A 23 -3.39 -11.90 14.61
N SER A 24 -4.51 -12.47 15.07
CA SER A 24 -5.24 -13.47 14.27
C SER A 24 -5.92 -12.82 13.06
N VAL A 25 -5.63 -13.37 11.88
CA VAL A 25 -6.23 -12.94 10.60
C VAL A 25 -7.48 -13.75 10.24
N VAL A 26 -7.82 -14.79 11.01
CA VAL A 26 -8.93 -15.70 10.72
C VAL A 26 -10.25 -14.94 10.67
N GLY A 27 -10.96 -15.05 9.54
CA GLY A 27 -12.24 -14.37 9.32
C GLY A 27 -12.12 -12.85 9.11
N MET A 28 -10.91 -12.30 8.93
CA MET A 28 -10.72 -10.92 8.51
C MET A 28 -10.62 -10.80 6.99
N SER A 29 -11.25 -9.77 6.44
CA SER A 29 -10.92 -9.31 5.08
C SER A 29 -9.65 -8.46 5.10
N GLU A 30 -8.97 -8.35 3.95
CA GLU A 30 -7.76 -7.51 3.82
C GLU A 30 -8.00 -6.08 4.31
N THR A 31 -9.11 -5.44 3.89
CA THR A 31 -9.45 -4.08 4.31
C THR A 31 -9.55 -3.97 5.83
N ARG A 32 -10.16 -4.95 6.48
CA ARG A 32 -10.32 -4.97 7.94
C ARG A 32 -8.96 -5.16 8.61
N LEU A 33 -8.12 -6.06 8.10
CA LEU A 33 -6.77 -6.29 8.59
C LEU A 33 -5.90 -5.04 8.45
N ARG A 34 -5.93 -4.38 7.28
CA ARG A 34 -5.18 -3.15 7.02
C ARG A 34 -5.59 -2.02 7.96
N LEU A 35 -6.90 -1.80 8.17
CA LEU A 35 -7.41 -0.80 9.11
C LEU A 35 -7.05 -1.12 10.57
N HIS A 36 -6.99 -2.40 10.92
CA HIS A 36 -6.56 -2.81 12.26
C HIS A 36 -5.08 -2.54 12.46
N LEU A 37 -4.23 -2.98 11.52
CA LEU A 37 -2.78 -2.77 11.53
C LEU A 37 -2.39 -1.29 11.56
N GLN A 38 -3.09 -0.43 10.82
CA GLN A 38 -2.89 1.03 10.90
C GLN A 38 -3.08 1.61 12.30
N LYS A 39 -3.97 1.02 13.11
CA LYS A 39 -4.24 1.50 14.47
C LYS A 39 -3.23 0.99 15.49
N VAL A 40 -2.79 -0.26 15.35
CA VAL A 40 -1.95 -0.95 16.34
C VAL A 40 -0.46 -0.83 16.05
N ASP A 41 -0.07 -0.68 14.78
CA ASP A 41 1.31 -0.52 14.33
C ASP A 41 1.37 0.42 13.10
N PRO A 42 1.19 1.74 13.32
CA PRO A 42 1.27 2.73 12.24
C PRO A 42 2.65 2.77 11.58
N ALA A 43 3.72 2.48 12.35
CA ALA A 43 5.10 2.49 11.88
C ALA A 43 5.33 1.47 10.76
N GLY A 44 4.71 0.28 10.83
CA GLY A 44 4.80 -0.68 9.73
C GLY A 44 4.13 -0.20 8.42
N GLY A 45 3.12 0.67 8.51
CA GLY A 45 2.54 1.33 7.34
C GLY A 45 3.49 2.37 6.73
N GLU A 46 4.16 3.16 7.55
CA GLU A 46 5.14 4.15 7.13
C GLU A 46 6.37 3.51 6.47
N GLU A 47 6.86 2.40 7.03
CA GLU A 47 7.98 1.65 6.46
C GLU A 47 7.64 1.11 5.06
N ARG A 48 6.44 0.56 4.86
CA ARG A 48 5.98 0.14 3.53
C ARG A 48 5.87 1.32 2.56
N ALA A 49 5.32 2.45 3.01
CA ALA A 49 5.22 3.63 2.18
C ALA A 49 6.60 4.15 1.76
N ARG A 50 7.59 4.10 2.68
CA ARG A 50 8.98 4.46 2.39
C ARG A 50 9.60 3.51 1.37
N ARG A 51 9.52 2.19 1.59
CA ARG A 51 10.04 1.18 0.64
C ARG A 51 9.43 1.35 -0.74
N TRP A 52 8.10 1.50 -0.81
CA TRP A 52 7.41 1.76 -2.07
C TRP A 52 7.94 3.01 -2.77
N ALA A 53 8.15 4.11 -2.04
CA ALA A 53 8.68 5.34 -2.60
C ALA A 53 10.13 5.18 -3.10
N GLU A 54 10.96 4.41 -2.40
CA GLU A 54 12.32 4.08 -2.82
C GLU A 54 12.32 3.23 -4.09
N GLU A 55 11.51 2.18 -4.14
CA GLU A 55 11.39 1.29 -5.31
C GLU A 55 10.82 2.00 -6.54
N ASN A 56 9.95 2.99 -6.33
CA ASN A 56 9.31 3.75 -7.42
C ASN A 56 9.98 5.10 -7.66
N ALA A 57 11.14 5.37 -7.05
CA ALA A 57 11.79 6.69 -7.10
C ALA A 57 12.09 7.15 -8.54
N GLU A 58 12.52 6.24 -9.41
CA GLU A 58 12.77 6.53 -10.82
C GLU A 58 11.48 6.88 -11.58
N ALA A 59 10.44 6.05 -11.46
CA ALA A 59 9.15 6.30 -12.10
C ALA A 59 8.53 7.63 -11.63
N ILE A 60 8.65 7.94 -10.34
CA ILE A 60 8.21 9.23 -9.78
C ILE A 60 9.03 10.37 -10.38
N ARG A 61 10.36 10.23 -10.48
CA ARG A 61 11.24 11.24 -11.10
C ARG A 61 10.85 11.50 -12.55
N GLU A 62 10.72 10.47 -13.37
CA GLU A 62 10.33 10.59 -14.79
C GLU A 62 8.95 11.23 -14.95
N HIS A 63 7.99 10.84 -14.10
CA HIS A 63 6.66 11.44 -14.10
C HIS A 63 6.70 12.94 -13.77
N ASN A 64 7.47 13.31 -12.73
CA ASN A 64 7.63 14.70 -12.31
C ASN A 64 8.34 15.52 -13.39
N GLU A 65 9.36 14.97 -14.05
CA GLU A 65 10.04 15.63 -15.16
C GLU A 65 9.08 15.87 -16.33
N ARG A 66 8.25 14.87 -16.69
CA ARG A 66 7.23 15.03 -17.72
C ARG A 66 6.24 16.14 -17.36
N ILE A 67 5.78 16.21 -16.11
CA ILE A 67 4.88 17.28 -15.66
C ILE A 67 5.58 18.64 -15.73
N ALA A 68 6.84 18.74 -15.30
CA ALA A 68 7.59 19.98 -15.36
C ALA A 68 7.76 20.47 -16.81
N GLN A 69 7.97 19.56 -17.76
CA GLN A 69 8.14 19.90 -19.18
C GLN A 69 6.81 20.19 -19.91
N ARG A 70 5.72 19.49 -19.56
CA ARG A 70 4.49 19.46 -20.38
C ARG A 70 3.23 19.91 -19.65
N GLY A 71 3.31 20.20 -18.36
CA GLY A 71 2.16 20.46 -17.51
C GLY A 71 1.33 19.20 -17.20
N LEU A 72 0.20 19.39 -16.53
CA LEU A 72 -0.76 18.32 -16.26
C LEU A 72 -1.72 18.19 -17.45
N ILE A 73 -2.13 16.97 -17.78
CA ILE A 73 -3.19 16.73 -18.77
C ILE A 73 -4.50 17.43 -18.35
N SER A 74 -4.75 17.50 -17.04
CA SER A 74 -5.92 18.18 -16.48
C SER A 74 -5.95 19.68 -16.76
N ASP A 75 -4.82 20.31 -17.07
CA ASP A 75 -4.76 21.74 -17.35
C ASP A 75 -5.59 22.10 -18.59
N HIS A 76 -5.73 21.18 -19.55
CA HIS A 76 -6.61 21.34 -20.72
C HIS A 76 -8.10 21.32 -20.39
N PHE A 77 -8.48 20.78 -19.23
CA PHE A 77 -9.88 20.62 -18.82
C PHE A 77 -10.29 21.62 -17.73
N ARG A 78 -9.35 22.36 -17.16
CA ARG A 78 -9.62 23.34 -16.10
C ARG A 78 -10.26 24.58 -16.75
N ARG A 79 -11.54 24.83 -16.44
CA ARG A 79 -12.20 26.11 -16.76
C ARG A 79 -11.92 27.11 -15.65
N TRP A 80 -11.73 28.38 -16.04
CA TRP A 80 -11.47 29.52 -15.16
C TRP A 80 -12.56 29.72 -14.10
#